data_AF-A0A927WPU6-F1
#
_entry.id   AF-A0A927WPU6-F1
#
_cell.length_a   1.000
_cell.length_b   1.000
_cell.length_c   1.000
_cell.angle_alpha   90.00
_cell.angle_beta   90.00
_cell.angle_gamma   90.00
#
_symmetry.space_group_name_H-M   'P 1'
#
loop_
_entity.id
_entity.type
_entity.pdbx_description
1 polymer ?
#
loop_
_entity_poly.entity_id
_entity_poly.type
_entity_poly.pdbx_seq_one_letter_code
_entity_poly.pdbx_strand_id
1 'polypeptide(L)'
;MKKRIMVFVAVMMMALSGLCMAHMTGGSINGLVNTDDGQKIAIYTAEGYSVATVLEYHVNYPLEDHDVIEAVNGYLTEIGRLRIKDMHNGSSQTIVQIEGVNLTEKEAMSWLAHGGKFE
;
A
#
# COMPACT_ATOMS: atom_id res chain seq x y z
N MET A 1 -1.93 7.25 -46.68
CA MET A 1 -2.31 7.92 -45.41
C MET A 1 -2.88 6.97 -44.35
N LYS A 2 -3.72 5.97 -44.69
CA LYS A 2 -4.37 5.08 -43.70
C LYS A 2 -3.42 4.27 -42.78
N LYS A 3 -2.29 3.74 -43.28
CA LYS A 3 -1.33 2.95 -42.48
C LYS A 3 -0.61 3.76 -41.40
N ARG A 4 -0.34 5.05 -41.63
CA ARG A 4 0.37 5.92 -40.68
C ARG A 4 -0.47 6.26 -39.44
N ILE A 5 -1.78 6.39 -39.61
CA ILE A 5 -2.72 6.68 -38.52
C ILE A 5 -2.86 5.46 -37.60
N MET A 6 -2.94 4.24 -38.14
CA MET A 6 -3.01 3.02 -37.32
C MET A 6 -1.77 2.81 -36.45
N VAL A 7 -0.56 3.09 -36.96
CA VAL A 7 0.67 2.98 -36.17
C VAL A 7 0.68 4.00 -35.02
N PHE A 8 0.21 5.22 -35.29
CA PHE A 8 0.12 6.26 -34.25
C PHE A 8 -0.86 5.88 -33.14
N VAL A 9 -2.03 5.34 -33.49
CA VAL A 9 -3.02 4.88 -32.51
C VAL A 9 -2.49 3.71 -31.68
N ALA A 10 -1.79 2.76 -32.31
CA ALA A 10 -1.19 1.62 -31.61
C ALA A 10 -0.10 2.05 -30.61
N VAL A 11 0.77 2.98 -31.00
CA VAL A 11 1.80 3.53 -30.11
C VAL A 11 1.18 4.35 -28.97
N MET A 12 0.12 5.11 -29.24
CA MET A 12 -0.58 5.87 -28.21
C MET A 12 -1.32 4.97 -27.22
N MET A 13 -1.90 3.86 -27.68
CA MET A 13 -2.53 2.86 -26.81
C MET A 13 -1.51 2.11 -25.96
N MET A 14 -0.34 1.75 -26.51
CA MET A 14 0.74 1.14 -25.73
C MET A 14 1.35 2.12 -24.70
N ALA A 15 1.44 3.41 -25.05
CA ALA A 15 1.89 4.45 -24.13
C ALA A 15 0.87 4.74 -23.01
N LEU A 16 -0.43 4.69 -23.31
CA LEU A 16 -1.48 4.85 -22.29
C LEU A 16 -1.49 3.69 -21.29
N SER A 17 -1.25 2.46 -21.76
CA SER A 17 -1.17 1.28 -20.87
C SER A 17 0.02 1.29 -19.91
N GLY A 18 1.01 2.16 -20.11
CA GLY A 18 2.15 2.33 -19.19
C GLY A 18 1.97 3.38 -18.09
N LEU A 19 0.86 4.13 -18.09
CA LEU A 19 0.60 5.25 -17.18
C LEU A 19 -0.54 5.02 -16.18
N CYS A 20 -1.24 3.88 -16.28
CA CYS A 20 -2.18 3.48 -15.25
C CYS A 20 -1.41 2.75 -14.13
N MET A 21 -0.79 3.52 -13.22
CA MET A 21 -0.62 3.04 -11.85
C MET A 21 -2.04 2.90 -11.30
N ALA A 22 -2.55 1.68 -11.24
CA ALA A 22 -3.87 1.36 -10.74
C ALA A 22 -3.82 1.40 -9.22
N HIS A 23 -4.18 2.55 -8.64
CA HIS A 23 -4.18 2.69 -7.20
C HIS A 23 -4.95 1.54 -6.51
N MET A 24 -4.25 0.82 -5.65
CA MET A 24 -4.75 -0.38 -4.99
C MET A 24 -5.51 -0.04 -3.71
N THR A 25 -6.75 -0.50 -3.61
CA THR A 25 -7.50 -0.51 -2.35
C THR A 25 -7.17 -1.72 -1.49
N GLY A 26 -6.85 -2.86 -2.10
CA GLY A 26 -6.59 -4.13 -1.38
C GLY A 26 -5.11 -4.49 -1.28
N GLY A 27 -4.75 -5.17 -0.20
CA GLY A 27 -3.40 -5.66 0.06
C GLY A 27 -3.33 -6.61 1.25
N SER A 28 -2.13 -6.97 1.67
CA SER A 28 -1.90 -7.76 2.88
C SER A 28 -0.76 -7.18 3.70
N ILE A 29 -0.85 -7.26 5.02
CA ILE A 29 0.28 -6.98 5.90
C ILE A 29 1.35 -8.03 5.64
N ASN A 30 2.59 -7.59 5.46
CA ASN A 30 3.74 -8.45 5.17
C ASN A 30 4.95 -7.92 5.93
N GLY A 31 4.84 -7.95 7.26
CA GLY A 31 5.82 -7.42 8.20
C GLY A 31 5.23 -6.34 9.11
N LEU A 32 5.55 -6.46 10.40
CA LEU A 32 5.18 -5.50 11.44
C LEU A 32 6.27 -5.41 12.50
N VAL A 33 6.46 -4.21 13.06
CA VAL A 33 7.34 -4.00 14.22
C VAL A 33 6.70 -2.98 15.16
N ASN A 34 6.80 -3.21 16.47
CA ASN A 34 6.33 -2.24 17.46
C ASN A 34 7.46 -1.28 17.81
N THR A 35 7.19 0.01 17.70
CA THR A 35 8.12 1.10 18.06
C THR A 35 7.46 2.06 19.05
N ASP A 36 8.26 2.93 19.67
CA ASP A 36 7.78 3.83 20.73
C ASP A 36 6.71 4.84 20.27
N ASP A 37 6.67 5.15 18.97
CA ASP A 37 5.74 6.10 18.35
C ASP A 37 4.56 5.43 17.61
N GLY A 38 4.39 4.11 17.75
CA GLY A 38 3.31 3.35 17.14
C GLY A 38 3.79 2.04 16.52
N GLN A 39 2.86 1.18 16.11
CA GLN A 39 3.20 -0.02 15.34
C GLN A 39 3.50 0.38 13.89
N LYS A 40 4.60 -0.11 13.34
CA LYS A 40 5.01 0.07 11.94
C LYS A 40 4.65 -1.19 11.17
N ILE A 41 4.10 -1.03 9.96
CA ILE A 41 3.68 -2.14 9.11
C ILE A 41 4.17 -1.96 7.69
N ALA A 42 4.49 -3.07 7.03
CA ALA A 42 4.65 -3.14 5.58
C ALA A 42 3.42 -3.81 4.98
N ILE A 43 2.96 -3.26 3.86
CA ILE A 43 1.74 -3.66 3.17
C ILE A 43 2.14 -4.06 1.76
N TYR A 44 1.92 -5.32 1.43
CA TYR A 44 2.09 -5.82 0.07
C TYR A 44 0.83 -5.55 -0.75
N THR A 45 1.01 -5.03 -1.96
CA THR A 45 -0.03 -4.82 -2.97
C THR A 45 0.45 -5.33 -4.33
N ALA A 46 -0.43 -5.38 -5.32
CA ALA A 46 -0.05 -5.78 -6.68
C ALA A 46 0.96 -4.81 -7.36
N GLU A 47 1.07 -3.57 -6.85
CA GLU A 47 1.98 -2.55 -7.39
C GLU A 47 3.33 -2.47 -6.65
N GLY A 48 3.50 -3.29 -5.61
CA GLY A 48 4.67 -3.26 -4.74
C GLY A 48 4.28 -3.06 -3.28
N TYR A 49 5.23 -2.58 -2.49
CA TYR A 49 5.06 -2.38 -1.06
C TYR A 49 4.73 -0.93 -0.72
N SER A 50 3.88 -0.78 0.28
CA SER A 50 3.69 0.45 1.02
C SER A 50 4.09 0.23 2.46
N VAL A 51 4.48 1.32 3.14
CA VAL A 51 4.83 1.28 4.55
C VAL A 51 4.01 2.30 5.32
N ALA A 52 3.62 1.96 6.54
CA ALA A 52 2.69 2.75 7.31
C ALA A 52 2.96 2.69 8.81
N THR A 53 2.64 3.78 9.50
CA THR A 53 2.51 3.81 10.96
C THR A 53 1.04 3.69 11.35
N VAL A 54 0.72 2.79 12.27
CA VAL A 54 -0.60 2.66 12.86
C VAL A 54 -0.80 3.78 13.88
N LEU A 55 -1.79 4.64 13.64
CA LEU A 55 -2.10 5.82 14.47
C LEU A 55 -3.15 5.50 15.54
N GLU A 56 -4.22 4.81 15.14
CA GLU A 56 -5.33 4.45 16.01
C GLU A 56 -5.66 2.98 15.79
N TYR A 57 -5.72 2.23 16.88
CA TYR A 57 -5.88 0.80 16.84
C TYR A 57 -6.68 0.33 18.07
N HIS A 58 -7.66 -0.55 17.85
CA HIS A 58 -8.54 -1.05 18.90
C HIS A 58 -8.03 -2.40 19.43
N VAL A 59 -7.62 -2.41 20.69
CA VAL A 59 -6.94 -3.50 21.43
C VAL A 59 -7.60 -4.89 21.31
N ASN A 60 -8.87 -4.95 20.92
CA ASN A 60 -9.62 -6.20 20.89
C ASN A 60 -9.30 -7.12 19.69
N TYR A 61 -8.44 -6.72 18.74
CA TYR A 61 -8.01 -7.59 17.64
C TYR A 61 -6.72 -7.13 16.93
N PRO A 62 -5.51 -7.57 17.35
CA PRO A 62 -4.22 -7.04 16.86
C PRO A 62 -4.08 -7.22 15.35
N LEU A 63 -3.47 -6.25 14.67
CA LEU A 63 -3.00 -6.49 13.31
C LEU A 63 -1.93 -7.57 13.37
N GLU A 64 -2.09 -8.59 12.55
CA GLU A 64 -1.18 -9.70 12.41
C GLU A 64 -0.48 -9.68 11.06
N ASP A 65 0.64 -10.38 10.99
CA ASP A 65 1.30 -10.59 9.71
C ASP A 65 0.40 -11.45 8.81
N HIS A 66 0.38 -11.13 7.51
CA HIS A 66 -0.50 -11.71 6.50
C HIS A 66 -2.00 -11.35 6.60
N ASP A 67 -2.40 -10.45 7.50
CA ASP A 67 -3.77 -9.94 7.51
C ASP A 67 -4.10 -9.30 6.16
N VAL A 68 -5.22 -9.75 5.57
CA VAL A 68 -5.75 -9.17 4.32
C VAL A 68 -6.53 -7.92 4.67
N ILE A 69 -6.16 -6.81 4.05
CA ILE A 69 -6.70 -5.49 4.36
C ILE A 69 -7.22 -4.78 3.12
N GLU A 70 -8.17 -3.88 3.34
CA GLU A 70 -8.75 -3.02 2.31
C GLU A 70 -8.83 -1.56 2.79
N ALA A 71 -8.46 -0.63 1.93
CA ALA A 71 -8.63 0.80 2.13
C ALA A 71 -10.12 1.16 2.10
N VAL A 72 -10.61 1.85 3.14
CA VAL A 72 -12.04 2.21 3.25
C VAL A 72 -12.37 3.51 2.51
N ASN A 73 -11.43 4.45 2.41
CA ASN A 73 -11.60 5.74 1.73
C ASN A 73 -10.25 6.27 1.23
N GLY A 74 -9.69 5.63 0.21
CA GLY A 74 -8.40 5.98 -0.37
C GLY A 74 -7.70 4.74 -0.91
N TYR A 75 -6.37 4.81 -0.99
CA TYR A 75 -5.57 3.74 -1.58
C TYR A 75 -4.38 3.39 -0.69
N LEU A 76 -4.06 2.10 -0.61
CA LEU A 76 -2.86 1.62 0.09
C LEU A 76 -1.57 2.06 -0.62
N THR A 77 -1.69 2.50 -1.87
CA THR A 77 -0.62 2.98 -2.75
C THR A 77 -0.54 4.51 -2.80
N GLU A 78 -1.20 5.21 -1.87
CA GLU A 78 -1.15 6.66 -1.74
C GLU A 78 -0.65 7.07 -0.36
N ILE A 79 0.30 8.01 -0.31
CA ILE A 79 0.80 8.58 0.96
C ILE A 79 -0.30 9.41 1.61
N GLY A 80 -0.58 9.15 2.89
CA GLY A 80 -1.64 9.86 3.60
C GLY A 80 -2.23 9.08 4.74
N ARG A 81 -3.11 9.74 5.49
CA ARG A 81 -3.90 9.12 6.55
C ARG A 81 -5.05 8.35 5.92
N LEU A 82 -5.14 7.06 6.23
CA LEU A 82 -6.14 6.16 5.67
C LEU A 82 -6.75 5.26 6.76
N ARG A 83 -8.03 4.97 6.61
CA ARG A 83 -8.70 3.92 7.36
C ARG A 83 -8.60 2.60 6.60
N ILE A 84 -8.15 1.55 7.28
CA ILE A 84 -8.09 0.20 6.73
C ILE A 84 -9.18 -0.66 7.37
N LYS A 85 -9.66 -1.60 6.56
CA LYS A 85 -10.58 -2.65 6.95
C LYS A 85 -9.84 -3.97 6.94
N ASP A 86 -9.87 -4.67 8.06
CA ASP A 86 -9.46 -6.06 8.14
C ASP A 86 -10.54 -6.93 7.50
N MET A 87 -10.16 -7.73 6.52
CA MET A 87 -11.07 -8.58 5.76
C MET A 87 -11.41 -9.89 6.47
N HIS A 88 -10.66 -10.28 7.50
CA HIS A 88 -10.96 -11.45 8.32
C HIS A 88 -12.20 -11.23 9.19
N ASN A 89 -12.24 -10.11 9.92
CA ASN A 89 -13.32 -9.80 10.87
C ASN A 89 -14.26 -8.67 10.41
N GLY A 90 -13.92 -7.96 9.32
CA GLY A 90 -14.69 -6.84 8.79
C GLY A 90 -14.53 -5.52 9.56
N SER A 91 -13.67 -5.46 10.56
CA SER A 91 -13.39 -4.26 11.35
C SER A 91 -12.73 -3.19 10.49
N SER A 92 -13.23 -1.95 10.58
CA SER A 92 -12.69 -0.78 9.87
C SER A 92 -12.25 0.33 10.82
N GLN A 93 -11.88 -0.04 12.05
CA GLN A 93 -11.56 0.94 13.09
C GLN A 93 -10.08 1.37 13.07
N THR A 94 -9.23 0.64 12.34
CA THR A 94 -7.80 0.92 12.29
C THR A 94 -7.49 2.08 11.36
N ILE A 95 -6.71 3.03 11.84
CA ILE A 95 -6.22 4.17 11.07
C ILE A 95 -4.71 4.08 10.98
N VAL A 96 -4.21 4.19 9.76
CA VAL A 96 -2.79 4.20 9.45
C VAL A 96 -2.40 5.50 8.77
N GLN A 97 -1.13 5.86 8.88
CA GLN A 97 -0.47 6.88 8.09
C GLN A 97 0.46 6.16 7.12
N ILE A 98 0.11 6.15 5.83
CA ILE A 98 1.01 5.68 4.78
C ILE A 98 2.12 6.72 4.62
N GLU A 99 3.37 6.25 4.61
CA GLU A 99 4.58 7.10 4.59
C GLU A 99 5.44 6.87 3.34
N GLY A 100 5.32 5.69 2.73
CA GLY A 100 5.98 5.37 1.46
C GLY A 100 5.17 4.33 0.69
N VAL A 101 5.28 4.39 -0.63
CA VAL A 101 4.50 3.59 -1.59
C VAL A 101 5.38 3.21 -2.77
N ASN A 102 4.97 2.20 -3.55
CA ASN A 102 5.72 1.69 -4.71
C ASN A 102 7.15 1.26 -4.38
N LEU A 103 7.34 0.76 -3.15
CA LEU A 103 8.62 0.27 -2.67
C LEU A 103 8.85 -1.16 -3.13
N THR A 104 10.12 -1.52 -3.30
CA THR A 104 10.53 -2.92 -3.36
C THR A 104 10.39 -3.57 -1.99
N GLU A 105 10.30 -4.90 -1.96
CA GLU A 105 10.33 -5.66 -0.70
C GLU A 105 11.54 -5.31 0.16
N LYS A 106 12.72 -5.19 -0.47
CA LYS A 106 13.96 -4.83 0.23
C LYS A 106 13.86 -3.47 0.92
N GLU A 107 13.30 -2.46 0.27
CA GLU A 107 13.14 -1.12 0.84
C GLU A 107 12.14 -1.11 1.99
N ALA A 108 11.00 -1.78 1.83
CA ALA A 108 9.99 -1.89 2.88
C ALA A 108 10.51 -2.64 4.11
N MET A 109 11.24 -3.75 3.90
CA MET A 109 11.85 -4.50 5.00
C MET A 109 12.99 -3.73 5.67
N SER A 110 13.77 -2.98 4.90
CA SER A 110 14.78 -2.07 5.45
C SER A 110 14.12 -1.00 6.32
N TRP A 111 13.03 -0.39 5.87
CA TRP A 111 12.29 0.61 6.64
C TRP A 111 11.76 0.04 7.96
N LEU A 112 11.21 -1.18 7.96
CA LEU A 112 10.80 -1.88 9.18
C LEU A 112 11.99 -2.14 10.12
N ALA A 113 13.11 -2.64 9.58
CA ALA A 113 14.31 -2.94 10.35
C ALA A 113 14.91 -1.70 11.05
N HIS A 114 14.72 -0.51 10.46
CA HIS A 114 15.15 0.77 11.03
C HIS A 114 14.07 1.47 11.87
N GLY A 115 13.06 0.72 12.33
CA GLY A 115 12.02 1.24 13.22
C GLY A 115 11.09 2.24 12.56
N GLY A 116 10.81 2.05 11.26
CA GLY A 116 9.92 2.92 10.50
C GLY A 116 10.59 4.18 9.96
N LYS A 117 11.85 4.10 9.54
CA LYS A 117 12.60 5.24 8.99
C LYS A 117 13.31 4.85 7.69
N PHE A 118 13.28 5.76 6.72
CA PHE A 118 14.10 5.63 5.52
C PHE A 118 15.53 6.07 5.84
N GLU A 119 16.51 5.29 5.39
CA GLU A 119 17.94 5.63 5.45
C GLU A 119 18.38 6.42 4.20
#